data_AF-A0AAU1EFY9-F1
#
_entry.id   AF-A0AAU1EFY9-F1
#
_cell.length_a   1.000
_cell.length_b   1.000
_cell.length_c   1.000
_cell.angle_alpha   90.00
_cell.angle_beta   90.00
_cell.angle_gamma   90.00
#
_symmetry.space_group_name_H-M   'P 1'
#
loop_
_entity.id
_entity.type
_entity.pdbx_description
1 polymer ?
#
loop_
_entity_poly.entity_id
_entity_poly.type
_entity_poly.pdbx_seq_one_letter_code
_entity_poly.pdbx_strand_id
1 'polypeptide(L)'
;MRIRIDAVELPGRTCPAPEGRAVSAYDNIHVAVQRRDRPAELLDPQPGDGATATWSLDCTAEPSETGIEVKGPYVQDRLGHRFIYLSWGTVDEAGVFSMFRRAKLMLDAVPADVLAAAAREGLLVARLGLTDESGHPRCARVVPPQITWTAEPAA
;
A
#
# COMPACT_ATOMS: atom_id res chain seq x y z
N MET A 1 -5.01 7.64 -15.43
CA MET A 1 -3.69 7.18 -14.98
C MET A 1 -3.88 5.92 -14.14
N ARG A 2 -2.92 5.01 -14.10
CA ARG A 2 -2.92 3.86 -13.20
C ARG A 2 -1.78 3.98 -12.20
N ILE A 3 -2.00 3.50 -10.99
CA ILE A 3 -0.92 3.27 -10.03
C ILE A 3 -0.71 1.75 -9.93
N ARG A 4 0.50 1.27 -10.20
CA ARG A 4 0.89 -0.12 -9.93
C ARG A 4 1.77 -0.15 -8.69
N ILE A 5 1.46 -1.05 -7.76
CA ILE A 5 2.30 -1.32 -6.60
C ILE A 5 2.94 -2.68 -6.85
N ASP A 6 4.27 -2.73 -6.88
CA ASP A 6 5.07 -3.93 -7.02
C ASP A 6 5.87 -4.13 -5.72
N ALA A 7 5.48 -5.14 -4.96
CA ALA A 7 6.04 -5.44 -3.66
C ALA A 7 6.84 -6.74 -3.64
N VAL A 8 7.92 -6.73 -2.87
CA VAL A 8 8.81 -7.87 -2.59
C VAL A 8 9.02 -8.02 -1.08
N GLU A 9 9.79 -9.03 -0.67
CA GLU A 9 10.22 -9.22 0.72
C GLU A 9 9.03 -9.19 1.69
N LEU A 10 8.05 -10.07 1.47
CA LEU A 10 6.90 -10.17 2.37
C LEU A 10 7.32 -10.83 3.71
N PRO A 11 6.69 -10.46 4.84
CA PRO A 11 7.17 -10.79 6.19
C PRO A 11 6.91 -12.24 6.65
N GLY A 12 6.32 -13.08 5.79
CA GLY A 12 5.83 -14.41 6.13
C GLY A 12 4.40 -14.43 6.67
N ARG A 13 3.95 -15.63 7.04
CA ARG A 13 2.57 -15.89 7.52
C ARG A 13 2.37 -15.62 8.99
N THR A 14 3.44 -15.39 9.74
CA THR A 14 3.41 -15.25 11.20
C THR A 14 4.23 -14.05 11.65
N CYS A 15 3.75 -13.33 12.66
CA CYS A 15 4.45 -12.19 13.26
C CYS A 15 4.11 -12.13 14.75
N PRO A 16 5.06 -11.81 15.63
CA PRO A 16 4.76 -11.53 17.03
C PRO A 16 3.66 -10.47 17.17
N ALA A 17 2.72 -10.71 18.07
CA ALA A 17 1.74 -9.71 18.44
C ALA A 17 2.36 -8.77 19.49
N PRO A 18 1.97 -7.48 19.52
CA PRO A 18 2.39 -6.58 20.59
C PRO A 18 2.02 -7.13 21.97
N GLU A 19 2.87 -6.87 22.97
CA GLU A 19 2.61 -7.25 24.36
C GLU A 19 1.23 -6.73 24.82
N GLY A 20 0.54 -7.56 25.63
CA GLY A 20 -0.80 -7.23 26.14
C GLY A 20 -1.96 -7.55 25.19
N ARG A 21 -1.69 -8.11 24.01
CA ARG A 21 -2.73 -8.74 23.18
C ARG A 21 -3.13 -10.11 23.74
N ALA A 22 -4.36 -10.53 23.42
CA ALA A 22 -4.88 -11.85 23.81
C ALA A 22 -4.14 -13.02 23.11
N VAL A 23 -3.49 -12.75 21.97
CA VAL A 23 -2.69 -13.70 21.21
C VAL A 23 -1.22 -13.30 21.31
N SER A 24 -0.31 -14.28 21.33
CA SER A 24 1.14 -14.07 21.36
C SER A 24 1.73 -13.83 19.96
N ALA A 25 1.05 -14.30 18.91
CA ALA A 25 1.43 -14.09 17.52
C ALA A 25 0.19 -13.96 16.64
N TYR A 26 0.33 -13.21 15.57
CA TYR A 26 -0.57 -13.24 14.42
C TYR A 26 -0.16 -14.40 13.52
N ASP A 27 -1.12 -15.14 13.01
CA ASP A 27 -0.97 -16.19 12.01
C ASP A 27 -1.83 -15.90 10.78
N ASN A 28 -1.67 -16.71 9.73
CA ASN A 28 -2.35 -16.55 8.46
C ASN A 28 -2.39 -15.08 7.97
N ILE A 29 -1.25 -14.40 8.07
CA ILE A 29 -1.12 -12.97 7.74
C ILE A 29 -1.25 -12.75 6.24
N HIS A 30 -2.08 -11.78 5.86
CA HIS A 30 -2.26 -11.30 4.49
C HIS A 30 -2.10 -9.77 4.43
N VAL A 31 -1.83 -9.27 3.22
CA VAL A 31 -1.80 -7.84 2.89
C VAL A 31 -2.77 -7.53 1.78
N ALA A 32 -3.46 -6.39 1.86
CA ALA A 32 -4.35 -5.93 0.80
C ALA A 32 -4.35 -4.41 0.68
N VAL A 33 -4.77 -3.88 -0.46
CA VAL A 33 -5.02 -2.44 -0.61
C VAL A 33 -6.42 -2.12 -0.07
N GLN A 34 -6.50 -1.17 0.87
CA GLN A 34 -7.77 -0.82 1.51
C GLN A 34 -8.49 0.32 0.77
N ARG A 35 -9.77 0.15 0.46
CA ARG A 35 -10.59 1.20 -0.15
C ARG A 35 -10.79 2.39 0.80
N ARG A 36 -10.83 3.60 0.25
CA ARG A 36 -11.16 4.84 0.99
C ARG A 36 -12.58 4.75 1.54
N ASP A 37 -12.73 5.10 2.81
CA ASP A 37 -13.98 5.15 3.57
C ASP A 37 -14.75 3.82 3.67
N ARG A 38 -14.15 2.72 3.22
CA ARG A 38 -14.74 1.37 3.28
C ARG A 38 -13.69 0.36 3.76
N PRO A 39 -13.37 0.31 5.07
CA PRO A 39 -12.26 -0.49 5.58
C PRO A 39 -12.36 -2.00 5.35
N ALA A 40 -13.58 -2.53 5.20
CA ALA A 40 -13.82 -3.93 4.90
C ALA A 40 -13.66 -4.28 3.40
N GLU A 41 -13.63 -3.27 2.52
CA GLU A 41 -13.41 -3.49 1.09
C GLU A 41 -11.90 -3.46 0.82
N LEU A 42 -11.35 -4.66 0.63
CA LEU A 42 -9.95 -4.92 0.38
C LEU A 42 -9.76 -5.41 -1.05
N LEU A 43 -8.84 -4.80 -1.78
CA LEU A 43 -8.47 -5.23 -3.12
C LEU A 43 -7.42 -6.32 -3.04
N ASP A 44 -7.74 -7.47 -3.63
CA ASP A 44 -6.89 -8.64 -3.86
C ASP A 44 -5.94 -8.95 -2.68
N PRO A 45 -6.45 -9.45 -1.54
CA PRO A 45 -5.61 -9.88 -0.44
C PRO A 45 -4.57 -10.92 -0.88
N GLN A 46 -3.30 -10.67 -0.58
CA GLN A 46 -2.17 -11.52 -0.90
C GLN A 46 -1.60 -12.16 0.37
N PRO A 47 -1.21 -13.44 0.35
CA PRO A 47 -0.62 -14.11 1.50
C PRO A 47 0.77 -13.53 1.82
N GLY A 48 1.09 -13.43 3.12
CA GLY A 48 2.32 -12.82 3.62
C GLY A 48 3.61 -13.57 3.28
N ASP A 49 3.55 -14.77 2.69
CA ASP A 49 4.70 -15.56 2.23
C ASP A 49 4.82 -15.62 0.69
N GLY A 50 4.03 -14.83 -0.04
CA GLY A 50 4.21 -14.68 -1.47
C GLY A 50 5.60 -14.15 -1.81
N ALA A 51 6.20 -14.63 -2.91
CA ALA A 51 7.47 -14.09 -3.40
C ALA A 51 7.35 -12.60 -3.78
N THR A 52 6.18 -12.21 -4.29
CA THR A 52 5.83 -10.85 -4.70
C THR A 52 4.35 -10.59 -4.42
N ALA A 53 3.96 -9.32 -4.34
CA ALA A 53 2.56 -8.91 -4.35
C ALA A 53 2.40 -7.70 -5.29
N THR A 54 1.37 -7.72 -6.14
CA THR A 54 1.10 -6.62 -7.07
C THR A 54 -0.35 -6.19 -7.04
N TRP A 55 -0.59 -4.88 -7.05
CA TRP A 55 -1.91 -4.28 -7.20
C TRP A 55 -1.92 -3.21 -8.28
N SER A 56 -3.04 -3.07 -8.98
CA SER A 56 -3.28 -2.02 -9.97
C SER A 56 -4.49 -1.19 -9.56
N LEU A 57 -4.31 0.13 -9.48
CA LEU A 57 -5.33 1.06 -9.01
C LEU A 57 -5.62 2.07 -10.12
N ASP A 58 -6.85 2.08 -10.62
CA ASP A 58 -7.28 3.10 -11.56
C ASP A 58 -7.49 4.44 -10.82
N CYS A 59 -6.87 5.50 -11.36
CA CYS A 59 -6.84 6.83 -10.76
C CYS A 59 -7.05 7.93 -11.83
N THR A 60 -7.48 9.10 -11.38
CA THR A 60 -7.38 10.33 -12.15
C THR A 60 -6.17 11.14 -11.67
N ALA A 61 -5.55 11.86 -12.59
CA ALA A 61 -4.44 12.77 -12.33
C ALA A 61 -4.78 14.10 -13.02
N GLU A 62 -5.03 15.13 -12.23
CA GLU A 62 -5.52 16.43 -12.69
C GLU A 62 -4.52 17.53 -12.30
N PRO A 63 -4.20 18.48 -13.18
CA PRO A 63 -3.44 19.65 -12.78
C PRO A 63 -4.17 20.46 -11.70
N SER A 64 -3.42 20.98 -10.74
CA SER A 64 -3.88 21.88 -9.68
C SER A 64 -2.83 22.96 -9.41
N GLU A 65 -3.17 23.95 -8.58
CA GLU A 65 -2.27 25.06 -8.24
C GLU A 65 -0.94 24.60 -7.59
N THR A 66 -0.93 23.43 -6.96
CA THR A 66 0.23 22.89 -6.23
C THR A 66 0.92 21.72 -6.94
N GLY A 67 0.51 21.40 -8.18
CA GLY A 67 1.06 20.31 -8.97
C GLY A 67 -0.02 19.37 -9.48
N ILE A 68 0.27 18.07 -9.55
CA ILE A 68 -0.70 17.06 -10.00
C ILE A 68 -1.47 16.53 -8.79
N GLU A 69 -2.79 16.64 -8.85
CA GLU A 69 -3.70 16.06 -7.89
C GLU A 69 -4.12 14.66 -8.35
N VAL A 70 -3.88 13.64 -7.50
CA VAL A 70 -4.26 12.26 -7.78
C VAL A 70 -5.51 11.89 -6.97
N LYS A 71 -6.52 11.33 -7.65
CA LYS A 71 -7.77 10.86 -7.03
C LYS A 71 -8.07 9.43 -7.46
N GLY A 72 -8.78 8.70 -6.60
CA GLY A 72 -9.21 7.33 -6.90
C GLY A 72 -9.85 6.67 -5.68
N PRO A 73 -10.54 5.52 -5.86
CA PRO A 73 -11.23 4.84 -4.77
C PRO A 73 -10.30 4.30 -3.69
N TYR A 74 -9.02 4.09 -4.00
CA TYR A 74 -7.99 3.60 -3.08
C TYR A 74 -7.02 4.70 -2.60
N VAL A 75 -7.14 5.91 -3.15
CA VAL A 75 -6.36 7.07 -2.71
C VAL A 75 -7.04 7.70 -1.52
N GLN A 76 -6.41 7.62 -0.36
CA GLN A 76 -6.85 8.27 0.86
C GLN A 76 -6.57 9.76 0.77
N ASP A 77 -7.45 10.57 1.35
CA ASP A 77 -7.28 12.00 1.53
C ASP A 77 -7.73 12.36 2.94
N ARG A 78 -6.77 12.47 3.87
CA ARG A 78 -7.05 12.74 5.28
C ARG A 78 -5.97 13.61 5.88
N LEU A 79 -6.39 14.59 6.69
CA LEU A 79 -5.49 15.53 7.38
C LEU A 79 -4.53 16.25 6.42
N GLY A 80 -5.00 16.58 5.21
CA GLY A 80 -4.20 17.26 4.19
C GLY A 80 -3.16 16.38 3.50
N HIS A 81 -3.24 15.06 3.64
CA HIS A 81 -2.29 14.12 3.05
C HIS A 81 -2.97 13.15 2.09
N ARG A 82 -2.30 12.86 0.97
CA ARG A 82 -2.69 11.80 0.04
C ARG A 82 -1.77 10.58 0.14
N PHE A 83 -2.38 9.41 0.26
CA PHE A 83 -1.65 8.16 0.41
C PHE A 83 -2.51 6.94 0.06
N ILE A 84 -1.89 5.78 -0.13
CA ILE A 84 -2.57 4.50 -0.31
C ILE A 84 -2.37 3.66 0.96
N TYR A 85 -3.43 2.98 1.42
CA TYR A 85 -3.32 2.05 2.55
C TYR A 85 -2.97 0.64 2.06
N LEU A 86 -1.86 0.11 2.57
CA LEU A 86 -1.67 -1.34 2.66
C LEU A 86 -2.07 -1.79 4.06
N SER A 87 -3.04 -2.70 4.13
CA SER A 87 -3.56 -3.25 5.37
C SER A 87 -3.06 -4.66 5.59
N TRP A 88 -2.49 -4.91 6.76
CA TRP A 88 -2.10 -6.23 7.25
C TRP A 88 -3.16 -6.76 8.20
N GLY A 89 -3.51 -8.03 8.00
CA GLY A 89 -4.51 -8.69 8.82
C GLY A 89 -4.32 -10.19 8.85
N THR A 90 -4.91 -10.81 9.85
CA THR A 90 -5.08 -12.27 9.88
C THR A 90 -6.32 -12.63 9.09
N VAL A 91 -6.33 -13.82 8.49
CA VAL A 91 -7.52 -14.37 7.84
C VAL A 91 -7.92 -15.63 8.61
N ASP A 92 -9.17 -15.72 9.05
CA ASP A 92 -9.65 -16.91 9.76
C ASP A 92 -10.10 -18.02 8.80
N GLU A 93 -10.58 -19.14 9.36
CA GLU A 93 -11.08 -20.29 8.59
C GLU A 93 -12.28 -19.94 7.70
N ALA A 94 -13.06 -18.91 8.08
CA ALA A 94 -14.19 -18.42 7.29
C ALA A 94 -13.76 -17.39 6.22
N GLY A 95 -12.47 -17.08 6.12
CA GLY A 95 -11.93 -16.12 5.17
C GLY A 95 -12.08 -14.66 5.61
N VAL A 96 -12.45 -14.40 6.88
CA VAL A 96 -12.65 -13.05 7.39
C VAL A 96 -11.30 -12.40 7.67
N PHE A 97 -11.06 -11.25 7.05
CA PHE A 97 -9.85 -10.46 7.25
C PHE A 97 -9.98 -9.56 8.49
N SER A 98 -9.13 -9.80 9.49
CA SER A 98 -9.02 -9.00 10.72
C SER A 98 -7.74 -8.16 10.72
N MET A 99 -7.88 -6.87 10.40
CA MET A 99 -6.74 -5.94 10.31
C MET A 99 -6.10 -5.68 11.68
N PHE A 100 -4.77 -5.75 11.74
CA PHE A 100 -4.01 -5.42 12.96
C PHE A 100 -2.98 -4.30 12.75
N ARG A 101 -2.62 -3.97 11.50
CA ARG A 101 -1.56 -3.00 11.18
C ARG A 101 -1.74 -2.44 9.77
N ARG A 102 -1.20 -1.22 9.52
CA ARG A 102 -1.24 -0.58 8.19
C ARG A 102 0.04 0.17 7.86
N ALA A 103 0.38 0.18 6.58
CA ALA A 103 1.33 1.11 5.96
C ALA A 103 0.58 2.13 5.09
N LYS A 104 1.14 3.35 4.99
CA LYS A 104 0.65 4.47 4.18
C LYS A 104 1.69 4.78 3.12
N LEU A 105 1.46 4.37 1.88
CA LEU A 105 2.32 4.74 0.76
C LEU A 105 2.03 6.19 0.40
N MET A 106 2.93 7.09 0.77
CA MET A 106 2.67 8.53 0.70
C MET A 106 2.79 9.02 -0.75
N LEU A 107 1.67 9.47 -1.32
CA LEU A 107 1.66 10.09 -2.64
C LEU A 107 2.28 11.50 -2.59
N ASP A 108 2.16 12.18 -1.46
CA ASP A 108 2.81 13.48 -1.22
C ASP A 108 4.36 13.39 -1.25
N ALA A 109 4.92 12.19 -1.17
CA ALA A 109 6.36 11.96 -1.21
C ALA A 109 6.86 11.49 -2.59
N VAL A 110 5.99 11.49 -3.61
CA VAL A 110 6.39 11.23 -5.00
C VAL A 110 7.11 12.47 -5.53
N PRO A 111 8.30 12.35 -6.13
CA PRO A 111 8.95 13.49 -6.79
C PRO A 111 8.04 14.12 -7.85
N ALA A 112 7.97 15.45 -7.87
CA ALA A 112 7.00 16.17 -8.70
C ALA A 112 7.18 15.91 -10.20
N ASP A 113 8.42 15.75 -10.66
CA ASP A 113 8.78 15.40 -12.03
C ASP A 113 8.31 13.97 -12.39
N VAL A 114 8.49 13.01 -11.48
CA VAL A 114 7.99 11.64 -11.62
C VAL A 114 6.46 11.62 -11.70
N LEU A 115 5.78 12.35 -10.82
CA LEU A 115 4.31 12.39 -10.83
C LEU A 115 3.77 13.06 -12.10
N ALA A 116 4.40 14.15 -12.55
CA ALA A 116 4.05 14.82 -13.79
C ALA A 116 4.31 13.93 -15.02
N ALA A 117 5.41 13.16 -15.03
CA ALA A 117 5.68 12.19 -16.07
C ALA A 117 4.64 11.07 -16.08
N ALA A 118 4.31 10.48 -14.93
CA ALA A 118 3.29 9.44 -14.81
C ALA A 118 1.89 9.93 -15.23
N ALA A 119 1.55 11.20 -14.95
CA ALA A 119 0.29 11.80 -15.40
C ALA A 119 0.21 11.89 -16.93
N ARG A 120 1.35 12.13 -17.62
CA ARG A 120 1.43 12.16 -19.08
C ARG A 120 1.51 10.76 -19.70
N GLU A 121 2.32 9.88 -19.12
CA GLU A 121 2.63 8.55 -19.65
C GLU A 121 1.59 7.49 -19.27
N GLY A 122 0.82 7.76 -18.22
CA GLY A 122 -0.35 6.98 -17.83
C GLY A 122 -0.12 5.98 -16.70
N LEU A 123 1.12 5.73 -16.26
CA LEU A 123 1.42 4.79 -15.17
C LEU A 123 2.43 5.36 -14.16
N LEU A 124 2.05 5.32 -12.88
CA LEU A 124 2.93 5.54 -11.73
C LEU A 124 3.21 4.19 -11.06
N VAL A 125 4.48 3.85 -10.84
CA VAL A 125 4.87 2.56 -10.22
C VAL A 125 5.52 2.79 -8.87
N ALA A 126 4.98 2.15 -7.85
CA ALA A 126 5.52 2.03 -6.50
C ALA A 126 6.29 0.71 -6.37
N ARG A 127 7.57 0.75 -5.99
CA ARG A 127 8.38 -0.44 -5.67
C ARG A 127 8.85 -0.39 -4.22
N LEU A 128 8.62 -1.46 -3.45
CA LEU A 128 8.96 -1.51 -2.02
C LEU A 128 9.13 -2.94 -1.50
N GLY A 129 9.94 -3.10 -0.46
CA GLY A 129 9.93 -4.29 0.41
C GLY A 129 8.80 -4.18 1.44
N LEU A 130 8.15 -5.29 1.80
CA LEU A 130 7.02 -5.30 2.73
C LEU A 130 7.37 -5.76 4.16
N THR A 131 8.63 -6.09 4.38
CA THR A 131 9.20 -6.36 5.70
C THR A 131 9.93 -5.10 6.21
N ASP A 132 9.75 -4.76 7.48
CA ASP A 132 10.46 -3.69 8.16
C ASP A 132 11.81 -4.15 8.73
N GLU A 133 12.58 -3.23 9.31
CA GLU A 133 13.92 -3.46 9.81
C GLU A 133 13.97 -4.47 10.99
N SER A 134 12.82 -4.76 11.59
CA SER A 134 12.68 -5.76 12.66
C SER A 134 12.15 -7.10 12.17
N GLY A 135 11.98 -7.28 10.86
CA GLY A 135 11.40 -8.51 10.29
C GLY A 135 9.87 -8.55 10.37
N HIS A 136 9.19 -7.46 10.70
CA HIS A 136 7.74 -7.41 10.85
C HIS A 136 7.06 -6.81 9.61
N PRO A 137 5.72 -6.96 9.48
CA PRO A 137 5.00 -6.31 8.40
C PRO A 137 5.20 -4.79 8.41
N ARG A 138 5.62 -4.23 7.28
CA ARG A 138 5.89 -2.79 7.13
C ARG A 138 4.66 -1.96 7.49
N CYS A 139 4.87 -0.88 8.25
CA CYS A 139 3.77 -0.05 8.74
C CYS A 139 4.10 1.45 8.73
N ALA A 140 3.20 2.24 9.32
CA ALA A 140 3.33 3.70 9.44
C ALA A 140 3.41 4.40 8.07
N ARG A 141 4.19 5.48 7.96
CA ARG A 141 4.38 6.22 6.71
C ARG A 141 5.51 5.59 5.91
N VAL A 142 5.25 5.28 4.64
CA VAL A 142 6.24 4.77 3.70
C VAL A 142 6.53 5.87 2.68
N VAL A 143 7.78 6.33 2.69
CA VAL A 143 8.34 7.40 1.85
C VAL A 143 9.70 6.91 1.32
N PRO A 144 10.32 7.57 0.33
CA PRO A 144 11.71 7.25 -0.03
C PRO A 144 12.65 7.38 1.19
N PRO A 145 13.64 6.49 1.36
CA PRO A 145 14.07 5.44 0.42
C PRO A 145 13.32 4.10 0.54
N GLN A 146 12.36 3.94 1.46
CA GLN A 146 11.63 2.67 1.67
C GLN A 146 10.70 2.30 0.50
N ILE A 147 10.38 3.26 -0.35
CA ILE A 147 9.62 3.09 -1.59
C ILE A 147 10.30 3.89 -2.70
N THR A 148 10.40 3.28 -3.88
CA THR A 148 10.82 3.95 -5.10
C THR A 148 9.61 4.21 -5.97
N TRP A 149 9.49 5.43 -6.50
CA TRP A 149 8.45 5.83 -7.42
C TRP A 149 9.03 6.08 -8.80
N THR A 150 8.43 5.53 -9.84
CA THR A 150 8.82 5.79 -11.24
C THR A 150 7.60 6.04 -12.12
N ALA A 151 7.77 6.86 -13.15
CA ALA A 151 6.82 6.96 -14.25
C ALA A 151 7.15 5.90 -15.29
N GLU A 152 6.13 5.27 -15.85
CA GLU A 152 6.25 4.32 -16.94
C GLU A 152 5.14 4.60 -17.98
N PRO A 153 5.32 4.19 -19.25
CA PRO A 153 4.24 4.17 -20.22
C PRO A 153 3.13 3.20 -19.79
N ALA A 154 1.87 3.62 -19.92
CA ALA A 154 0.75 2.68 -19.89
C ALA A 154 0.84 1.76 -21.12
N ALA A 155 1.00 0.46 -20.88
CA ALA A 155 0.99 -0.57 -21.92
C ALA A 155 -0.36 -0.66 -22.63
#